data_AF-A0A6P6U5K6-F1
#
_entry.id   AF-A0A6P6U5K6-F1
#
_cell.length_a   1.000
_cell.length_b   1.000
_cell.length_c   1.000
_cell.angle_alpha   90.00
_cell.angle_beta   90.00
_cell.angle_gamma   90.00
#
_symmetry.space_group_name_H-M   'P 1'
#
loop_
_entity.id
_entity.type
_entity.pdbx_description
1 polymer ?
#
loop_
_entity_poly.entity_id
_entity_poly.type
_entity_poly.pdbx_seq_one_letter_code
_entity_poly.pdbx_strand_id
1 'polypeptide(L)'
;MASSSVLPFSSSFRSWFHPCLASKITFTRRTNSLSIVTRSSLSDNSALLQAAKHTAIRFFNALNVMHEAHSGCNCRVQCCCIETSNVDSYVKSGMVVGFGAGHASDLAIHYLGQQLKAGALKDIVGTPTCVGSASVAAKVGIPLEQYEGSSKIDVAFSDADVIEEVTLSAIIGRRKMMGEESIIQEKTILGAAEKLVFIVTEKQYRSDLDGSIPVLIQSFNWMETAEEIDDLFLGDAEVWRRPSVGYAGPLGGDFPMVTKEGHNVLDVIFTSPIIILADVANCLEQVDGVVEHGIICRIPCTAVIASENGLRIIDNNLILEAGRA
;
A
#
# COMPACT_ATOMS: atom_id res chain seq x y z
N MET A 1 45.95 -16.73 -5.23
CA MET A 1 45.56 -15.47 -5.89
C MET A 1 44.04 -15.33 -5.79
N ALA A 2 43.59 -14.44 -4.91
CA ALA A 2 42.32 -13.70 -4.96
C ALA A 2 42.42 -12.73 -3.76
N SER A 3 42.82 -11.49 -4.01
CA SER A 3 42.95 -10.46 -2.98
C SER A 3 41.56 -10.17 -2.40
N SER A 4 41.37 -10.43 -1.10
CA SER A 4 40.16 -9.98 -0.40
C SER A 4 40.27 -8.47 -0.19
N SER A 5 39.53 -7.70 -0.97
CA SER A 5 39.43 -6.25 -0.80
C SER A 5 38.58 -5.96 0.44
N VAL A 6 39.24 -5.48 1.50
CA VAL A 6 38.57 -4.94 2.69
C VAL A 6 38.12 -3.51 2.35
N LEU A 7 36.83 -3.31 2.10
CA LEU A 7 36.28 -1.98 1.86
C LEU A 7 35.81 -1.36 3.19
N PRO A 8 36.34 -0.18 3.59
CA PRO A 8 35.83 0.54 4.75
C PRO A 8 34.43 1.09 4.48
N PHE A 9 33.57 1.10 5.52
CA PHE A 9 32.28 1.81 5.47
C PHE A 9 32.48 3.32 5.23
N SER A 10 31.54 3.95 4.53
CA SER A 10 31.57 5.39 4.24
C SER A 10 31.58 6.23 5.53
N SER A 11 32.15 7.42 5.46
CA SER A 11 32.24 8.39 6.56
C SER A 11 30.87 8.73 7.18
N SER A 12 29.79 8.61 6.40
CA SER A 12 28.40 8.85 6.81
C SER A 12 27.88 7.88 7.88
N PHE A 13 28.48 6.69 8.03
CA PHE A 13 28.05 5.71 9.04
C PHE A 13 28.62 6.02 10.43
N ARG A 14 29.73 6.79 10.52
CA ARG A 14 30.37 7.15 11.79
C ARG A 14 29.63 8.24 12.55
N SER A 15 28.86 9.09 11.87
CA SER A 15 28.14 10.22 12.49
C SER A 15 26.90 9.83 13.28
N TRP A 16 26.46 8.57 13.19
CA TRP A 16 25.25 8.05 13.84
C TRP A 16 25.52 7.45 15.22
N PHE A 17 26.78 7.39 15.65
CA PHE A 17 27.19 6.89 16.96
C PHE A 17 27.78 8.03 17.80
N HIS A 18 27.58 7.96 19.13
CA HIS A 18 28.18 8.90 20.06
C HIS A 18 29.72 9.00 19.83
N PRO A 19 30.34 10.19 19.86
CA PRO A 19 31.75 10.38 19.46
C PRO A 19 32.77 9.48 20.19
N CYS A 20 32.50 9.13 21.45
CA CYS A 20 33.32 8.21 22.24
C CYS A 20 33.29 6.74 21.75
N LEU A 21 32.24 6.32 21.05
CA LEU A 21 32.08 4.96 20.50
C LEU A 21 32.63 4.85 19.08
N ALA A 22 32.45 5.90 18.26
CA ALA A 22 32.89 5.93 16.87
C ALA A 22 34.42 5.84 16.69
N SER A 23 35.19 6.20 17.73
CA SER A 23 36.66 6.13 17.74
C SER A 23 37.22 4.76 18.18
N LYS A 24 36.39 3.88 18.74
CA LYS A 24 36.82 2.60 19.35
C LYS A 24 36.36 1.33 18.61
N ILE A 25 35.51 1.49 17.60
CA ILE A 25 34.87 0.38 16.85
C ILE A 25 35.26 0.46 15.37
N THR A 26 35.73 -0.65 14.81
CA THR A 26 35.97 -0.80 13.37
C THR A 26 34.98 -1.82 12.81
N PHE A 27 34.16 -1.41 11.84
CA PHE A 27 33.23 -2.29 11.14
C PHE A 27 33.89 -2.87 9.89
N THR A 28 33.94 -4.20 9.78
CA THR A 28 34.45 -4.89 8.59
C THR A 28 33.32 -5.70 7.95
N ARG A 29 33.05 -5.41 6.67
CA ARG A 29 32.08 -6.17 5.84
C ARG A 29 32.80 -7.37 5.23
N ARG A 30 32.31 -8.59 5.48
CA ARG A 30 32.55 -9.75 4.62
C ARG A 30 31.26 -10.09 3.89
N THR A 31 31.38 -10.68 2.71
CA THR A 31 30.33 -10.79 1.69
C THR A 31 28.96 -11.24 2.20
N ASN A 32 28.87 -12.05 3.26
CA ASN A 32 27.61 -12.46 3.92
C ASN A 32 27.62 -12.36 5.46
N SER A 33 28.49 -11.56 6.08
CA SER A 33 28.47 -11.38 7.55
C SER A 33 29.06 -10.05 7.99
N LEU A 34 28.44 -9.44 9.00
CA LEU A 34 28.97 -8.28 9.71
C LEU A 34 29.80 -8.75 10.91
N SER A 35 31.07 -8.38 10.97
CA SER A 35 31.93 -8.62 12.13
C SER A 35 32.34 -7.29 12.75
N ILE A 36 32.11 -7.14 14.06
CA ILE A 36 32.43 -5.94 14.84
C ILE A 36 33.71 -6.24 15.61
N VAL A 37 34.80 -5.53 15.31
CA VAL A 37 36.08 -5.68 16.01
C VAL A 37 36.33 -4.41 16.84
N THR A 38 36.44 -4.56 18.16
CA THR A 38 36.76 -3.49 19.11
C THR A 38 38.27 -3.42 19.37
N ARG A 39 38.85 -2.22 19.49
CA ARG A 39 40.23 -2.08 20.00
C ARG A 39 40.23 -2.32 21.53
N SER A 40 40.90 -3.40 21.94
CA SER A 40 41.43 -3.89 23.25
C SER A 40 41.11 -3.23 24.61
N SER A 41 40.20 -2.25 24.72
CA SER A 41 39.90 -1.49 25.94
C SER A 41 38.42 -1.51 26.34
N LEU A 42 37.57 -2.24 25.61
CA LEU A 42 36.18 -2.47 25.96
C LEU A 42 36.03 -3.97 26.28
N SER A 43 35.57 -4.30 27.48
CA SER A 43 35.23 -5.68 27.81
C SER A 43 34.02 -6.11 26.97
N ASP A 44 34.07 -7.34 26.44
CA ASP A 44 33.03 -7.89 25.55
C ASP A 44 31.63 -7.95 26.20
N ASN A 45 31.54 -7.77 27.52
CA ASN A 45 30.32 -7.81 28.32
C ASN A 45 29.70 -6.43 28.64
N SER A 46 30.20 -5.33 28.09
CA SER A 46 29.55 -4.03 28.32
C SER A 46 28.18 -3.95 27.64
N ALA A 47 27.15 -3.55 28.39
CA ALA A 47 25.78 -3.39 27.88
C ALA A 47 25.72 -2.46 26.66
N LEU A 48 26.60 -1.45 26.61
CA LEU A 48 26.75 -0.54 25.47
C LEU A 48 27.25 -1.26 24.20
N LEU A 49 28.17 -2.22 24.32
CA LEU A 49 28.65 -2.99 23.17
C LEU A 49 27.59 -3.99 22.69
N GLN A 50 26.81 -4.59 23.60
CA GLN A 50 25.69 -5.45 23.22
C GLN A 50 24.57 -4.66 22.52
N ALA A 51 24.22 -3.47 23.01
CA ALA A 51 23.26 -2.58 22.37
C ALA A 51 23.72 -2.13 20.98
N ALA A 52 25.00 -1.80 20.81
CA ALA A 52 25.58 -1.46 19.52
C ALA A 52 25.59 -2.65 18.55
N LYS A 53 25.93 -3.86 19.02
CA LYS A 53 25.85 -5.11 18.25
C LYS A 53 24.40 -5.39 17.79
N HIS A 54 23.42 -5.30 18.68
CA HIS A 54 22.01 -5.48 18.34
C HIS A 54 21.49 -4.44 17.34
N THR A 55 21.84 -3.17 17.51
CA THR A 55 21.42 -2.10 16.60
C THR A 55 22.04 -2.30 15.20
N ALA A 56 23.32 -2.62 15.13
CA ALA A 56 24.01 -2.89 13.86
C ALA A 56 23.50 -4.16 13.17
N ILE A 57 23.18 -5.22 13.91
CA ILE A 57 22.58 -6.45 13.36
C ILE A 57 21.16 -6.19 12.84
N ARG A 58 20.32 -5.45 13.58
CA ARG A 58 18.98 -5.05 13.10
C ARG A 58 19.07 -4.21 11.82
N PHE A 59 20.04 -3.31 11.73
CA PHE A 59 20.26 -2.49 10.54
C PHE A 59 20.80 -3.32 9.36
N PHE A 60 21.72 -4.26 9.62
CA PHE A 60 22.24 -5.17 8.60
C PHE A 60 21.17 -6.12 8.08
N ASN A 61 20.30 -6.63 8.97
CA ASN A 61 19.14 -7.42 8.58
C ASN A 61 18.12 -6.59 7.80
N ALA A 62 17.88 -5.32 8.16
CA ALA A 62 17.02 -4.43 7.37
C ALA A 62 17.61 -4.15 5.97
N LEU A 63 18.93 -3.95 5.87
CA LEU A 63 19.64 -3.79 4.59
C LEU A 63 19.66 -5.09 3.77
N ASN A 64 19.79 -6.25 4.40
CA ASN A 64 19.70 -7.54 3.71
C ASN A 64 18.28 -7.87 3.28
N VAL A 65 17.24 -7.50 4.05
CA VAL A 65 15.84 -7.59 3.61
C VAL A 65 15.60 -6.69 2.40
N MET A 66 16.17 -5.48 2.38
CA MET A 66 16.11 -4.60 1.20
C MET A 66 16.91 -5.19 0.00
N HIS A 67 18.05 -5.84 0.24
CA HIS A 67 18.87 -6.41 -0.82
C HIS A 67 18.33 -7.76 -1.35
N GLU A 68 17.76 -8.62 -0.50
CA GLU A 68 17.09 -9.87 -0.88
C GLU A 68 15.76 -9.59 -1.60
N ALA A 69 15.03 -8.55 -1.20
CA ALA A 69 13.91 -8.02 -1.98
C ALA A 69 14.34 -7.58 -3.40
N HIS A 70 15.58 -7.11 -3.57
CA HIS A 70 16.14 -6.74 -4.87
C HIS A 70 16.79 -7.90 -5.65
N SER A 71 17.26 -8.99 -5.01
CA SER A 71 18.01 -10.05 -5.69
C SER A 71 17.27 -11.37 -5.90
N GLY A 72 16.10 -11.57 -5.26
CA GLY A 72 15.27 -12.78 -5.45
C GLY A 72 14.10 -12.61 -6.43
N CYS A 73 13.87 -11.40 -6.92
CA CYS A 73 12.71 -11.07 -7.73
C CYS A 73 13.13 -11.03 -9.21
N ASN A 74 12.49 -11.85 -10.05
CA ASN A 74 12.51 -11.67 -11.52
C ASN A 74 11.84 -10.33 -11.95
N CYS A 75 11.49 -9.49 -10.96
CA CYS A 75 10.72 -8.26 -10.97
C CYS A 75 11.46 -7.05 -11.53
N ARG A 76 12.67 -7.21 -12.08
CA ARG A 76 13.42 -6.07 -12.64
C ARG A 76 12.70 -5.44 -13.85
N VAL A 77 11.96 -6.24 -14.62
CA VAL A 77 11.14 -5.76 -15.74
C VAL A 77 9.85 -5.13 -15.20
N GLN A 78 9.17 -5.79 -14.26
CA GLN A 78 7.87 -5.33 -13.74
C GLN A 78 7.98 -4.06 -12.88
N CYS A 79 9.04 -3.90 -12.06
CA CYS A 79 9.31 -2.66 -11.34
C CYS A 79 9.71 -1.51 -12.29
N CYS A 80 10.55 -1.76 -13.30
CA CYS A 80 10.94 -0.69 -14.24
C CYS A 80 9.77 -0.19 -15.10
N CYS A 81 8.85 -1.07 -15.51
CA CYS A 81 7.66 -0.66 -16.26
C CYS A 81 6.72 0.23 -15.43
N ILE A 82 6.65 0.02 -14.11
CA ILE A 82 5.85 0.86 -13.19
C ILE A 82 6.58 2.18 -12.87
N GLU A 83 7.90 2.15 -12.68
CA GLU A 83 8.74 3.35 -12.45
C GLU A 83 8.66 4.37 -13.61
N THR A 84 8.32 3.91 -14.81
CA THR A 84 8.18 4.74 -16.03
C THR A 84 6.72 4.89 -16.47
N SER A 85 5.78 4.44 -15.62
CA SER A 85 4.39 4.36 -15.99
C SER A 85 3.86 5.73 -16.41
N ASN A 86 2.87 5.68 -17.30
CA ASN A 86 2.12 6.78 -17.92
C ASN A 86 1.46 7.76 -16.93
N VAL A 87 1.94 7.89 -15.70
CA VAL A 87 1.58 8.93 -14.74
C VAL A 87 1.61 10.30 -15.42
N ASP A 88 2.64 10.60 -16.21
CA ASP A 88 2.74 11.84 -17.00
C ASP A 88 1.62 12.03 -18.04
N SER A 89 0.96 10.94 -18.47
CA SER A 89 -0.19 11.02 -19.39
C SER A 89 -1.48 11.43 -18.68
N TYR A 90 -1.55 11.23 -17.36
CA TYR A 90 -2.73 11.54 -16.54
C TYR A 90 -2.53 12.76 -15.63
N VAL A 91 -1.30 13.01 -15.18
CA VAL A 91 -0.93 14.11 -14.29
C VAL A 91 -0.33 15.26 -15.11
N LYS A 92 -0.88 16.45 -14.92
CA LYS A 92 -0.43 17.69 -15.58
C LYS A 92 -0.06 18.72 -14.52
N SER A 93 0.80 19.66 -14.90
CA SER A 93 1.17 20.75 -14.00
C SER A 93 -0.06 21.52 -13.50
N GLY A 94 -0.05 21.89 -12.22
CA GLY A 94 -1.17 22.58 -11.56
C GLY A 94 -2.26 21.65 -11.00
N MET A 95 -2.13 20.33 -11.13
CA MET A 95 -3.13 19.38 -10.62
C MET A 95 -2.98 19.09 -9.13
N VAL A 96 -4.12 18.86 -8.48
CA VAL A 96 -4.23 18.19 -7.18
C VAL A 96 -4.35 16.69 -7.43
N VAL A 97 -3.44 15.91 -6.84
CA VAL A 97 -3.30 14.47 -7.10
C VAL A 97 -3.54 13.66 -5.83
N GLY A 98 -4.52 12.77 -5.86
CA GLY A 98 -4.77 11.80 -4.80
C GLY A 98 -3.72 10.69 -4.80
N PHE A 99 -3.03 10.48 -3.67
CA PHE A 99 -2.00 9.45 -3.51
C PHE A 99 -2.53 8.26 -2.72
N GLY A 100 -2.96 7.23 -3.45
CA GLY A 100 -3.33 5.92 -2.93
C GLY A 100 -2.18 5.17 -2.27
N ALA A 101 -2.45 3.92 -1.88
CA ALA A 101 -1.54 3.11 -1.09
C ALA A 101 -1.12 1.82 -1.82
N GLY A 102 0.15 1.45 -1.67
CA GLY A 102 0.70 0.22 -2.21
C GLY A 102 2.01 0.42 -2.94
N HIS A 103 2.61 -0.68 -3.37
CA HIS A 103 3.95 -0.66 -3.93
C HIS A 103 3.98 0.08 -5.27
N ALA A 104 2.97 -0.10 -6.13
CA ALA A 104 2.95 0.57 -7.42
C ALA A 104 2.68 2.07 -7.27
N SER A 105 1.82 2.45 -6.33
CA SER A 105 1.54 3.82 -5.92
C SER A 105 2.79 4.52 -5.40
N ASP A 106 3.58 3.86 -4.53
CA ASP A 106 4.85 4.42 -4.03
C ASP A 106 5.83 4.73 -5.17
N LEU A 107 5.94 3.82 -6.15
CA LEU A 107 6.77 4.03 -7.35
C LEU A 107 6.27 5.21 -8.20
N ALA A 108 4.95 5.33 -8.39
CA ALA A 108 4.33 6.44 -9.11
C ALA A 108 4.58 7.79 -8.41
N ILE A 109 4.47 7.84 -7.07
CA ILE A 109 4.81 9.02 -6.27
C ILE A 109 6.30 9.36 -6.42
N HIS A 110 7.17 8.35 -6.36
CA HIS A 110 8.62 8.54 -6.56
C HIS A 110 8.94 9.15 -7.92
N TYR A 111 8.29 8.65 -8.98
CA TYR A 111 8.43 9.17 -10.34
C TYR A 111 7.95 10.62 -10.44
N LEU A 112 6.77 10.96 -9.90
CA LEU A 112 6.27 12.35 -9.87
C LEU A 112 7.27 13.30 -9.21
N GLY A 113 7.88 12.89 -8.10
CA GLY A 113 8.92 13.66 -7.44
C GLY A 113 10.16 13.89 -8.31
N GLN A 114 10.54 12.92 -9.16
CA GLN A 114 11.62 13.11 -10.14
C GLN A 114 11.22 14.12 -11.22
N GLN A 115 10.01 14.03 -11.75
CA GLN A 115 9.50 14.93 -12.80
C GLN A 115 9.40 16.38 -12.31
N LEU A 116 8.99 16.60 -11.05
CA LEU A 116 9.00 17.92 -10.40
C LEU A 116 10.43 18.46 -10.24
N LYS A 117 11.38 17.63 -9.79
CA LYS A 117 12.80 18.02 -9.66
C LYS A 117 13.44 18.35 -11.00
N ALA A 118 13.07 17.63 -12.06
CA ALA A 118 13.51 17.89 -13.43
C ALA A 118 12.84 19.12 -14.05
N GLY A 119 11.78 19.66 -13.44
CA GLY A 119 11.01 20.79 -13.95
C GLY A 119 10.06 20.46 -15.10
N ALA A 120 9.85 19.17 -15.38
CA ALA A 120 8.91 18.67 -16.39
C ALA A 120 7.45 18.84 -15.93
N LEU A 121 7.21 18.67 -14.63
CA LEU A 121 5.95 19.02 -13.96
C LEU A 121 6.18 20.19 -13.00
N LYS A 122 5.14 20.97 -12.75
CA LYS A 122 5.13 22.12 -11.83
C LYS A 122 3.81 22.18 -11.08
N ASP A 123 3.84 22.81 -9.91
CA ASP A 123 2.63 23.18 -9.15
C ASP A 123 1.69 21.98 -8.88
N ILE A 124 2.27 20.80 -8.60
CA ILE A 124 1.52 19.63 -8.15
C ILE A 124 1.35 19.69 -6.64
N VAL A 125 0.13 19.42 -6.17
CA VAL A 125 -0.16 19.22 -4.74
C VAL A 125 -0.71 17.81 -4.55
N GLY A 126 -0.21 17.11 -3.54
CA GLY A 126 -0.59 15.74 -3.23
C GLY A 126 -1.58 15.63 -2.08
N THR A 127 -2.57 14.76 -2.23
CA THR A 127 -3.60 14.48 -1.22
C THR A 127 -3.53 12.99 -0.83
N PRO A 128 -2.82 12.64 0.25
CA PRO A 128 -2.54 11.24 0.57
C PRO A 128 -3.72 10.52 1.24
N THR A 129 -3.93 9.26 0.87
CA THR A 129 -4.94 8.38 1.48
C THR A 129 -4.50 7.80 2.83
N CYS A 130 -3.20 7.74 3.09
CA CYS A 130 -2.65 7.20 4.34
C CYS A 130 -1.31 7.86 4.71
N VAL A 131 -0.81 7.54 5.92
CA VAL A 131 0.48 8.04 6.41
C VAL A 131 1.65 7.52 5.54
N GLY A 132 1.53 6.29 5.03
CA GLY A 132 2.53 5.69 4.14
C GLY A 132 2.75 6.52 2.87
N SER A 133 1.68 6.80 2.11
CA SER A 133 1.78 7.57 0.87
C SER A 133 2.19 9.03 1.12
N ALA A 134 1.73 9.63 2.23
CA ALA A 134 2.21 10.94 2.68
C ALA A 134 3.72 10.95 2.94
N SER A 135 4.24 9.93 3.61
CA SER A 135 5.67 9.79 3.91
C SER A 135 6.52 9.67 2.63
N VAL A 136 6.06 8.89 1.66
CA VAL A 136 6.75 8.74 0.36
C VAL A 136 6.77 10.06 -0.40
N ALA A 137 5.63 10.73 -0.52
CA ALA A 137 5.52 12.02 -1.21
C ALA A 137 6.38 13.11 -0.57
N ALA A 138 6.38 13.20 0.75
CA ALA A 138 7.22 14.15 1.48
C ALA A 138 8.72 13.91 1.25
N LYS A 139 9.17 12.64 1.23
CA LYS A 139 10.58 12.30 0.97
C LYS A 139 11.06 12.73 -0.41
N VAL A 140 10.17 12.72 -1.40
CA VAL A 140 10.52 13.17 -2.76
C VAL A 140 10.29 14.65 -3.01
N GLY A 141 9.73 15.37 -2.03
CA GLY A 141 9.57 16.82 -2.06
C GLY A 141 8.30 17.28 -2.78
N ILE A 142 7.26 16.44 -2.83
CA ILE A 142 5.95 16.85 -3.33
C ILE A 142 5.21 17.61 -2.22
N PRO A 143 4.70 18.83 -2.47
CA PRO A 143 3.83 19.55 -1.54
C PRO A 143 2.57 18.72 -1.22
N LEU A 144 2.16 18.69 0.05
CA LEU A 144 1.00 17.93 0.50
C LEU A 144 -0.09 18.83 1.06
N GLU A 145 -1.34 18.46 0.82
CA GLU A 145 -2.52 19.01 1.47
C GLU A 145 -3.35 17.90 2.13
N GLN A 146 -4.17 18.29 3.10
CA GLN A 146 -5.15 17.39 3.70
C GLN A 146 -6.49 17.58 2.99
N TYR A 147 -7.17 16.48 2.69
CA TYR A 147 -8.51 16.54 2.11
C TYR A 147 -9.53 17.05 3.13
N GLU A 148 -10.18 18.17 2.84
CA GLU A 148 -11.20 18.78 3.71
C GLU A 148 -12.64 18.53 3.22
N GLY A 149 -12.86 17.56 2.34
CA GLY A 149 -14.21 17.15 1.90
C GLY A 149 -14.79 17.94 0.72
N SER A 150 -14.30 19.16 0.45
CA SER A 150 -14.74 19.99 -0.69
C SER A 150 -13.63 20.34 -1.68
N SER A 151 -12.39 19.93 -1.42
CA SER A 151 -11.26 20.20 -2.31
C SER A 151 -11.40 19.42 -3.61
N LYS A 152 -11.07 20.05 -4.73
CA LYS A 152 -11.04 19.37 -6.02
C LYS A 152 -9.84 18.41 -6.05
N ILE A 153 -10.05 17.16 -6.47
CA ILE A 153 -8.97 16.23 -6.81
C ILE A 153 -9.07 15.93 -8.31
N ASP A 154 -8.07 16.35 -9.09
CA ASP A 154 -8.10 16.20 -10.55
C ASP A 154 -7.89 14.74 -10.96
N VAL A 155 -6.96 14.06 -10.30
CA VAL A 155 -6.67 12.64 -10.56
C VAL A 155 -6.24 11.97 -9.27
N ALA A 156 -6.64 10.73 -9.07
CA ALA A 156 -6.09 9.88 -8.02
C ALA A 156 -5.58 8.57 -8.63
N PHE A 157 -4.51 8.02 -8.06
CA PHE A 157 -4.07 6.68 -8.38
C PHE A 157 -3.90 5.85 -7.11
N SER A 158 -4.21 4.56 -7.18
CA SER A 158 -3.99 3.60 -6.09
C SER A 158 -3.68 2.21 -6.64
N ASP A 159 -3.08 1.35 -5.81
CA ASP A 159 -3.09 -0.08 -6.04
C ASP A 159 -4.49 -0.62 -5.67
N ALA A 160 -4.93 -1.68 -6.33
CA ALA A 160 -6.10 -2.45 -5.92
C ALA A 160 -5.69 -3.87 -5.56
N ASP A 161 -6.40 -4.51 -4.63
CA ASP A 161 -6.14 -5.92 -4.32
C ASP A 161 -6.64 -6.83 -5.44
N VAL A 162 -7.78 -6.48 -6.03
CA VAL A 162 -8.31 -7.09 -7.25
C VAL A 162 -9.16 -6.06 -7.99
N ILE A 163 -9.22 -6.18 -9.32
CA ILE A 163 -10.05 -5.38 -10.20
C ILE A 163 -10.78 -6.30 -11.18
N GLU A 164 -12.07 -6.05 -11.37
CA GLU A 164 -12.92 -6.75 -12.32
C GLU A 164 -12.59 -6.32 -13.76
N GLU A 165 -12.57 -7.26 -14.69
CA GLU A 165 -12.56 -6.93 -16.10
C GLU A 165 -13.85 -6.18 -16.50
N VAL A 166 -13.77 -5.40 -17.59
CA VAL A 166 -14.90 -4.64 -18.17
C VAL A 166 -15.36 -3.46 -17.31
N THR A 167 -15.86 -3.70 -16.09
CA THR A 167 -16.40 -2.62 -15.25
C THR A 167 -15.30 -1.82 -14.55
N LEU A 168 -14.11 -2.39 -14.38
CA LEU A 168 -13.01 -1.84 -13.58
C LEU A 168 -13.39 -1.56 -12.12
N SER A 169 -14.44 -2.21 -11.60
CA SER A 169 -14.75 -2.18 -10.17
C SER A 169 -13.66 -2.91 -9.40
N ALA A 170 -13.23 -2.36 -8.27
CA ALA A 170 -12.07 -2.83 -7.54
C ALA A 170 -12.38 -3.13 -6.08
N ILE A 171 -11.55 -4.00 -5.48
CA ILE A 171 -11.54 -4.25 -4.05
C ILE A 171 -10.19 -3.75 -3.48
N ILE A 172 -10.27 -2.99 -2.39
CA ILE A 172 -9.15 -2.50 -1.60
C ILE A 172 -9.24 -2.99 -0.15
N GLY A 173 -8.11 -2.98 0.55
CA GLY A 173 -8.02 -3.30 1.98
C GLY A 173 -8.09 -4.79 2.34
N ARG A 174 -7.94 -5.73 1.40
CA ARG A 174 -7.69 -7.16 1.68
C ARG A 174 -6.34 -7.39 2.34
N ARG A 175 -5.34 -6.61 1.91
CA ARG A 175 -3.99 -6.67 2.46
C ARG A 175 -4.00 -6.31 3.94
N LYS A 176 -3.04 -6.89 4.66
CA LYS A 176 -2.87 -6.62 6.09
C LYS A 176 -2.61 -5.14 6.31
N MET A 177 -3.59 -4.44 6.88
CA MET A 177 -3.42 -3.05 7.26
C MET A 177 -2.34 -2.96 8.34
N MET A 178 -1.34 -2.13 8.07
CA MET A 178 -0.25 -1.87 9.03
C MET A 178 -0.63 -0.82 10.09
N GLY A 179 -1.94 -0.61 10.32
CA GLY A 179 -2.50 0.33 11.30
C GLY A 179 -2.57 1.79 10.84
N GLU A 180 -1.89 2.14 9.74
CA GLU A 180 -1.85 3.52 9.21
C GLU A 180 -2.85 3.76 8.07
N GLU A 181 -3.28 2.68 7.41
CA GLU A 181 -4.23 2.66 6.31
C GLU A 181 -5.67 2.80 6.82
N SER A 182 -6.53 3.42 6.01
CA SER A 182 -7.94 3.62 6.30
C SER A 182 -8.73 3.46 5.02
N ILE A 183 -9.58 2.43 4.95
CA ILE A 183 -10.49 2.23 3.82
C ILE A 183 -11.39 3.47 3.66
N ILE A 184 -11.82 4.10 4.76
CA ILE A 184 -12.65 5.31 4.72
C ILE A 184 -11.92 6.44 4.00
N GLN A 185 -10.70 6.76 4.46
CA GLN A 185 -9.92 7.86 3.89
C GLN A 185 -9.54 7.57 2.43
N GLU A 186 -9.17 6.33 2.13
CA GLU A 186 -8.85 5.90 0.78
C GLU A 186 -10.06 6.01 -0.14
N LYS A 187 -11.18 5.36 0.19
CA LYS A 187 -12.41 5.41 -0.63
C LYS A 187 -12.93 6.85 -0.79
N THR A 188 -12.84 7.68 0.25
CA THR A 188 -13.20 9.12 0.17
C THR A 188 -12.39 9.86 -0.88
N ILE A 189 -11.05 9.76 -0.84
CA ILE A 189 -10.16 10.48 -1.76
C ILE A 189 -10.27 9.91 -3.18
N LEU A 190 -10.30 8.59 -3.35
CA LEU A 190 -10.46 7.96 -4.66
C LEU A 190 -11.83 8.27 -5.28
N GLY A 191 -12.87 8.37 -4.44
CA GLY A 191 -14.22 8.74 -4.84
C GLY A 191 -14.37 10.20 -5.26
N ALA A 192 -13.61 11.10 -4.62
CA ALA A 192 -13.63 12.54 -4.90
C ALA A 192 -12.85 12.93 -6.18
N ALA A 193 -11.99 12.06 -6.70
CA ALA A 193 -11.18 12.34 -7.88
C ALA A 193 -12.00 12.40 -9.17
N GLU A 194 -11.78 13.41 -10.02
CA GLU A 194 -12.42 13.49 -11.36
C GLU A 194 -12.05 12.31 -12.24
N LYS A 195 -10.81 11.82 -12.11
CA LYS A 195 -10.33 10.59 -12.75
C LYS A 195 -9.63 9.68 -11.74
N LEU A 196 -10.01 8.40 -11.73
CA LEU A 196 -9.33 7.37 -10.95
C LEU A 196 -8.45 6.49 -11.85
N VAL A 197 -7.24 6.18 -11.40
CA VAL A 197 -6.30 5.28 -12.09
C VAL A 197 -5.84 4.18 -11.14
N PHE A 198 -6.31 2.94 -11.35
CA PHE A 198 -5.75 1.79 -10.66
C PHE A 198 -4.47 1.32 -11.32
N ILE A 199 -3.44 1.02 -10.50
CA ILE A 199 -2.19 0.44 -10.97
C ILE A 199 -2.09 -0.97 -10.40
N VAL A 200 -2.15 -1.97 -11.27
CA VAL A 200 -2.27 -3.38 -10.88
C VAL A 200 -1.35 -4.27 -11.69
N THR A 201 -1.09 -5.47 -11.20
CA THR A 201 -0.47 -6.53 -11.98
C THR A 201 -1.52 -7.35 -12.73
N GLU A 202 -1.11 -8.10 -13.75
CA GLU A 202 -1.98 -9.03 -14.48
C GLU A 202 -2.70 -10.03 -13.57
N LYS A 203 -2.11 -10.39 -12.41
CA LYS A 203 -2.73 -11.30 -11.44
C LYS A 203 -3.90 -10.68 -10.68
N GLN A 204 -3.95 -9.36 -10.58
CA GLN A 204 -4.98 -8.61 -9.87
C GLN A 204 -6.13 -8.21 -10.81
N TYR A 205 -5.94 -8.30 -12.13
CA TYR A 205 -6.98 -8.06 -13.13
C TYR A 205 -7.70 -9.39 -13.45
N ARG A 206 -8.99 -9.50 -13.11
CA ARG A 206 -9.69 -10.79 -13.00
C ARG A 206 -11.05 -10.78 -13.67
N SER A 207 -11.35 -11.82 -14.46
CA SER A 207 -12.65 -12.02 -15.11
C SER A 207 -13.75 -12.36 -14.11
N ASP A 208 -13.37 -13.10 -13.06
CA ASP A 208 -14.25 -13.55 -12.00
C ASP A 208 -13.67 -13.08 -10.65
N LEU A 209 -14.49 -12.41 -9.86
CA LEU A 209 -14.12 -11.93 -8.53
C LEU A 209 -14.59 -12.91 -7.46
N ASP A 210 -13.68 -13.31 -6.58
CA ASP A 210 -13.93 -14.16 -5.42
C ASP A 210 -13.12 -13.67 -4.21
N GLY A 211 -13.31 -14.33 -3.05
CA GLY A 211 -12.56 -14.05 -1.84
C GLY A 211 -13.13 -12.89 -1.01
N SER A 212 -12.30 -12.30 -0.16
CA SER A 212 -12.81 -11.40 0.89
C SER A 212 -13.13 -9.99 0.41
N ILE A 213 -14.25 -9.43 0.88
CA ILE A 213 -14.53 -8.01 0.84
C ILE A 213 -14.40 -7.48 2.27
N PRO A 214 -13.44 -6.56 2.52
CA PRO A 214 -13.32 -5.93 3.83
C PRO A 214 -14.50 -4.98 4.08
N VAL A 215 -15.15 -5.12 5.21
CA VAL A 215 -16.28 -4.28 5.65
C VAL A 215 -15.97 -3.74 7.04
N LEU A 216 -15.96 -2.41 7.16
CA LEU A 216 -15.80 -1.71 8.41
C LEU A 216 -17.15 -1.57 9.07
N ILE A 217 -17.25 -2.01 10.31
CA ILE A 217 -18.49 -1.91 11.08
C ILE A 217 -18.24 -1.24 12.42
N GLN A 218 -19.28 -0.63 12.97
CA GLN A 218 -19.26 -0.04 14.30
C GLN A 218 -18.83 -1.10 15.34
N SER A 219 -18.05 -0.67 16.33
CA SER A 219 -17.54 -1.61 17.34
C SER A 219 -18.63 -2.11 18.30
N PHE A 220 -19.63 -1.27 18.55
CA PHE A 220 -20.79 -1.61 19.36
C PHE A 220 -21.72 -2.52 18.56
N ASN A 221 -22.27 -3.57 19.19
CA ASN A 221 -23.18 -4.55 18.57
C ASN A 221 -22.70 -5.17 17.24
N TRP A 222 -21.38 -5.24 17.04
CA TRP A 222 -20.80 -5.73 15.78
C TRP A 222 -21.26 -7.14 15.37
N MET A 223 -21.67 -7.98 16.33
CA MET A 223 -22.16 -9.34 16.07
C MET A 223 -23.54 -9.33 15.39
N GLU A 224 -24.43 -8.40 15.76
CA GLU A 224 -25.76 -8.27 15.14
C GLU A 224 -25.60 -7.82 13.68
N THR A 225 -24.74 -6.81 13.43
CA THR A 225 -24.37 -6.40 12.07
C THR A 225 -23.71 -7.54 11.28
N ALA A 226 -22.86 -8.36 11.93
CA ALA A 226 -22.23 -9.50 11.26
C ALA A 226 -23.25 -10.57 10.85
N GLU A 227 -24.24 -10.86 11.71
CA GLU A 227 -25.33 -11.79 11.43
C GLU A 227 -26.21 -11.30 10.27
N GLU A 228 -26.56 -10.01 10.24
CA GLU A 228 -27.31 -9.42 9.13
C GLU A 228 -26.56 -9.52 7.79
N ILE A 229 -25.24 -9.29 7.78
CA ILE A 229 -24.42 -9.46 6.58
C ILE A 229 -24.35 -10.93 6.16
N ASP A 230 -24.23 -11.86 7.10
CA ASP A 230 -24.19 -13.30 6.82
C ASP A 230 -25.50 -13.77 6.18
N ASP A 231 -26.65 -13.30 6.69
CA ASP A 231 -27.97 -13.57 6.14
C ASP A 231 -28.15 -13.00 4.72
N LEU A 232 -27.62 -11.80 4.44
CA LEU A 232 -27.69 -11.17 3.11
C LEU A 232 -26.99 -11.98 2.02
N PHE A 233 -25.91 -12.68 2.37
CA PHE A 233 -25.09 -13.46 1.44
C PHE A 233 -25.12 -14.95 1.74
N LEU A 234 -26.20 -15.42 2.35
CA LEU A 234 -26.35 -16.80 2.80
C LEU A 234 -26.17 -17.80 1.64
N GLY A 235 -25.16 -18.66 1.78
CA GLY A 235 -24.81 -19.68 0.79
C GLY A 235 -23.81 -19.22 -0.28
N ASP A 236 -23.51 -17.91 -0.36
CA ASP A 236 -22.51 -17.35 -1.27
C ASP A 236 -21.22 -16.94 -0.54
N ALA A 237 -21.34 -16.41 0.68
CA ALA A 237 -20.21 -15.93 1.46
C ALA A 237 -20.22 -16.39 2.92
N GLU A 238 -19.04 -16.36 3.54
CA GLU A 238 -18.86 -16.49 5.00
C GLU A 238 -18.41 -15.15 5.60
N VAL A 239 -18.91 -14.78 6.78
CA VAL A 239 -18.52 -13.54 7.45
C VAL A 239 -17.56 -13.80 8.62
N TRP A 240 -16.32 -13.33 8.48
CA TRP A 240 -15.28 -13.54 9.50
C TRP A 240 -14.76 -12.20 10.03
N ARG A 241 -14.65 -12.05 11.34
CA ARG A 241 -13.94 -10.89 11.91
C ARG A 241 -12.45 -11.03 11.66
N ARG A 242 -11.83 -9.97 11.13
CA ARG A 242 -10.42 -9.98 10.74
C ARG A 242 -9.50 -10.01 11.97
N PRO A 243 -8.44 -10.84 11.98
CA PRO A 243 -7.42 -10.80 13.03
C PRO A 243 -6.35 -9.73 12.70
N SER A 244 -5.81 -9.08 13.73
CA SER A 244 -4.61 -8.24 13.58
C SER A 244 -3.33 -9.08 13.46
N VAL A 245 -3.30 -10.25 14.10
CA VAL A 245 -2.20 -11.22 14.09
C VAL A 245 -2.74 -12.65 14.25
N GLY A 246 -2.04 -13.62 13.68
CA GLY A 246 -2.39 -15.03 13.81
C GLY A 246 -3.48 -15.50 12.84
N TYR A 247 -4.02 -16.67 13.13
CA TYR A 247 -5.10 -17.28 12.35
C TYR A 247 -6.44 -16.93 13.00
N ALA A 248 -7.41 -16.52 12.19
CA ALA A 248 -8.77 -16.23 12.65
C ALA A 248 -9.69 -17.43 12.42
N GLY A 249 -10.53 -17.70 13.42
CA GLY A 249 -11.87 -18.27 13.17
C GLY A 249 -12.89 -17.14 12.98
N PRO A 250 -14.19 -17.44 12.86
CA PRO A 250 -15.23 -16.46 12.55
C PRO A 250 -15.27 -15.22 13.47
N LEU A 251 -14.84 -15.36 14.72
CA LEU A 251 -14.83 -14.27 15.72
C LEU A 251 -13.52 -13.44 15.74
N GLY A 252 -12.55 -13.72 14.87
CA GLY A 252 -11.27 -12.98 14.75
C GLY A 252 -10.17 -13.42 15.70
N GLY A 253 -10.40 -14.50 16.47
CA GLY A 253 -9.44 -15.05 17.43
C GLY A 253 -9.18 -14.12 18.61
N ASP A 254 -8.02 -14.29 19.25
CA ASP A 254 -7.66 -13.56 20.48
C ASP A 254 -7.30 -12.08 20.22
N PHE A 255 -6.95 -11.74 18.98
CA PHE A 255 -6.44 -10.42 18.60
C PHE A 255 -7.21 -9.85 17.41
N PRO A 256 -8.52 -9.58 17.54
CA PRO A 256 -9.30 -9.00 16.46
C PRO A 256 -8.73 -7.64 16.06
N MET A 257 -8.79 -7.35 14.77
CA MET A 257 -8.37 -6.07 14.23
C MET A 257 -9.43 -5.00 14.53
N VAL A 258 -8.93 -3.86 15.00
CA VAL A 258 -9.71 -2.62 15.17
C VAL A 258 -8.94 -1.51 14.44
N THR A 259 -9.63 -0.75 13.60
CA THR A 259 -9.01 0.36 12.86
C THR A 259 -8.65 1.52 13.79
N LYS A 260 -7.83 2.46 13.31
CA LYS A 260 -7.49 3.69 14.07
C LYS A 260 -8.72 4.54 14.40
N GLU A 261 -9.77 4.44 13.59
CA GLU A 261 -11.07 5.08 13.78
C GLU A 261 -11.98 4.32 14.76
N GLY A 262 -11.56 3.15 15.26
CA GLY A 262 -12.31 2.38 16.24
C GLY A 262 -13.38 1.47 15.64
N HIS A 263 -13.23 1.05 14.38
CA HIS A 263 -14.14 0.11 13.72
C HIS A 263 -13.60 -1.31 13.74
N ASN A 264 -14.51 -2.28 13.82
CA ASN A 264 -14.16 -3.66 13.52
C ASN A 264 -14.04 -3.83 12.01
N VAL A 265 -13.21 -4.77 11.59
CA VAL A 265 -13.14 -5.18 10.19
C VAL A 265 -13.67 -6.60 10.08
N LEU A 266 -14.71 -6.77 9.28
CA LEU A 266 -15.20 -8.07 8.83
C LEU A 266 -14.67 -8.33 7.42
N ASP A 267 -14.29 -9.56 7.16
CA ASP A 267 -14.04 -10.10 5.83
C ASP A 267 -15.29 -10.89 5.41
N VAL A 268 -16.02 -10.38 4.41
CA VAL A 268 -17.11 -11.11 3.76
C VAL A 268 -16.49 -11.94 2.64
N ILE A 269 -16.31 -13.23 2.88
CA ILE A 269 -15.50 -14.15 2.07
C ILE A 269 -16.41 -14.90 1.10
N PHE A 270 -16.46 -14.45 -0.15
CA PHE A 270 -17.21 -15.11 -1.20
C PHE A 270 -16.53 -16.41 -1.64
N THR A 271 -17.29 -17.51 -1.64
CA THR A 271 -16.84 -18.84 -2.07
C THR A 271 -17.34 -19.20 -3.48
N SER A 272 -18.33 -18.45 -3.97
CA SER A 272 -18.78 -18.41 -5.36
C SER A 272 -18.34 -17.10 -6.03
N PRO A 273 -18.22 -17.05 -7.37
CA PRO A 273 -17.95 -15.80 -8.08
C PRO A 273 -19.00 -14.73 -7.80
N ILE A 274 -18.54 -13.52 -7.46
CA ILE A 274 -19.37 -12.33 -7.27
C ILE A 274 -19.87 -11.88 -8.64
N ILE A 275 -21.20 -11.80 -8.81
CA ILE A 275 -21.81 -11.49 -10.11
C ILE A 275 -21.70 -9.99 -10.44
N ILE A 276 -22.07 -9.12 -9.50
CA ILE A 276 -22.06 -7.66 -9.69
C ILE A 276 -21.55 -7.00 -8.42
N LEU A 277 -20.33 -6.47 -8.46
CA LEU A 277 -19.68 -5.88 -7.28
C LEU A 277 -20.41 -4.61 -6.78
N ALA A 278 -21.03 -3.86 -7.69
CA ALA A 278 -21.82 -2.68 -7.34
C ALA A 278 -23.08 -3.02 -6.54
N ASP A 279 -23.72 -4.17 -6.80
CA ASP A 279 -24.90 -4.60 -6.05
C ASP A 279 -24.50 -5.04 -4.64
N VAL A 280 -23.37 -5.75 -4.49
CA VAL A 280 -22.80 -6.08 -3.18
C VAL A 280 -22.50 -4.81 -2.37
N ALA A 281 -21.89 -3.80 -3.00
CA ALA A 281 -21.65 -2.50 -2.37
C ALA A 281 -22.95 -1.86 -1.87
N ASN A 282 -23.96 -1.74 -2.75
CA ASN A 282 -25.26 -1.16 -2.40
C ASN A 282 -25.92 -1.91 -1.23
N CYS A 283 -25.90 -3.24 -1.23
CA CYS A 283 -26.45 -4.05 -0.15
C CYS A 283 -25.72 -3.78 1.18
N LEU A 284 -24.38 -3.77 1.18
CA LEU A 284 -23.59 -3.49 2.38
C LEU A 284 -23.83 -2.08 2.94
N GLU A 285 -24.01 -1.08 2.06
CA GLU A 285 -24.31 0.30 2.46
C GLU A 285 -25.67 0.46 3.15
N GLN A 286 -26.61 -0.48 2.99
CA GLN A 286 -27.92 -0.45 3.65
C GLN A 286 -27.96 -1.11 5.03
N VAL A 287 -26.92 -1.86 5.41
CA VAL A 287 -26.88 -2.60 6.68
C VAL A 287 -26.59 -1.66 7.85
N ASP A 288 -27.40 -1.71 8.91
CA ASP A 288 -27.16 -0.88 10.08
C ASP A 288 -25.87 -1.30 10.82
N GLY A 289 -25.08 -0.29 11.19
CA GLY A 289 -23.76 -0.48 11.78
C GLY A 289 -22.62 -0.70 10.77
N VAL A 290 -22.90 -0.87 9.47
CA VAL A 290 -21.84 -0.76 8.44
C VAL A 290 -21.41 0.70 8.32
N VAL A 291 -20.11 0.93 8.33
CA VAL A 291 -19.50 2.26 8.24
C VAL A 291 -18.94 2.48 6.85
N GLU A 292 -18.23 1.49 6.31
CA GLU A 292 -17.65 1.55 4.97
C GLU A 292 -17.27 0.14 4.51
N HIS A 293 -17.03 -0.05 3.21
CA HIS A 293 -16.51 -1.29 2.65
C HIS A 293 -15.42 -1.03 1.59
N GLY A 294 -14.60 -2.05 1.33
CA GLY A 294 -13.46 -1.98 0.44
C GLY A 294 -13.81 -2.01 -1.06
N ILE A 295 -15.05 -1.77 -1.47
CA ILE A 295 -15.42 -1.81 -2.91
C ILE A 295 -15.36 -0.40 -3.46
N ILE A 296 -14.69 -0.25 -4.61
CA ILE A 296 -14.63 0.99 -5.38
C ILE A 296 -15.27 0.75 -6.75
N CYS A 297 -16.40 1.41 -6.99
CA CYS A 297 -17.06 1.47 -8.29
C CYS A 297 -17.01 2.92 -8.78
N ARG A 298 -16.20 3.20 -9.81
CA ARG A 298 -15.98 4.57 -10.32
C ARG A 298 -15.98 4.61 -11.84
N ILE A 299 -16.58 5.67 -12.37
CA ILE A 299 -16.57 6.04 -13.78
C ILE A 299 -16.36 7.56 -13.85
N PRO A 300 -15.39 8.09 -14.61
CA PRO A 300 -14.39 7.34 -15.37
C PRO A 300 -13.28 6.77 -14.47
N CYS A 301 -12.81 5.57 -14.80
CA CYS A 301 -11.68 4.90 -14.20
C CYS A 301 -10.78 4.31 -15.30
N THR A 302 -9.49 4.22 -14.99
CA THR A 302 -8.47 3.61 -15.84
C THR A 302 -7.75 2.53 -15.05
N ALA A 303 -7.48 1.38 -15.67
CA ALA A 303 -6.59 0.36 -15.14
C ALA A 303 -5.29 0.33 -15.94
N VAL A 304 -4.17 0.57 -15.27
CA VAL A 304 -2.82 0.34 -15.79
C VAL A 304 -2.35 -1.02 -15.28
N ILE A 305 -2.27 -1.99 -16.19
CA ILE A 305 -2.01 -3.39 -15.89
C ILE A 305 -0.58 -3.73 -16.31
N ALA A 306 0.27 -4.05 -15.35
CA ALA A 306 1.65 -4.48 -15.57
C ALA A 306 1.75 -6.01 -15.70
N SER A 307 2.29 -6.47 -16.84
CA SER A 307 2.61 -7.88 -17.09
C SER A 307 4.06 -8.05 -17.54
N GLU A 308 4.48 -9.31 -17.72
CA GLU A 308 5.81 -9.63 -18.29
C GLU A 308 5.96 -9.12 -19.73
N ASN A 309 4.84 -8.91 -20.44
CA ASN A 309 4.81 -8.44 -21.83
C ASN A 309 4.74 -6.90 -21.95
N GLY A 310 4.73 -6.18 -20.83
CA GLY A 310 4.65 -4.72 -20.78
C GLY A 310 3.37 -4.21 -20.10
N LEU A 311 2.97 -2.99 -20.45
CA LEU A 311 1.80 -2.33 -19.89
C LEU A 311 0.59 -2.46 -20.80
N ARG A 312 -0.57 -2.78 -20.22
CA ARG A 312 -1.88 -2.66 -20.86
C ARG A 312 -2.68 -1.59 -20.14
N ILE A 313 -3.42 -0.78 -20.91
CA ILE A 313 -4.25 0.29 -20.38
C ILE A 313 -5.68 0.03 -20.82
N ILE A 314 -6.60 0.05 -19.86
CA ILE A 314 -8.03 -0.17 -20.07
C ILE A 314 -8.77 0.97 -19.39
N ASP A 315 -9.76 1.55 -20.07
CA ASP A 315 -10.61 2.62 -19.53
C ASP A 315 -12.06 2.15 -19.47
N ASN A 316 -12.76 2.43 -18.37
CA ASN A 316 -14.23 2.36 -18.31
C ASN A 316 -14.77 3.79 -18.44
N ASN A 317 -14.92 4.26 -19.67
CA ASN A 317 -15.57 5.55 -19.89
C ASN A 317 -17.09 5.38 -19.76
N LEU A 318 -17.79 6.44 -19.34
CA LEU A 318 -19.24 6.55 -19.52
C LEU A 318 -19.55 6.22 -20.98
N ILE A 319 -20.11 5.05 -21.26
CA ILE A 319 -20.95 4.90 -22.43
C ILE A 319 -22.18 5.74 -22.06
N LEU A 320 -22.14 7.03 -22.38
CA LEU A 320 -23.36 7.76 -22.61
C LEU A 320 -24.05 7.03 -23.76
N GLU A 321 -24.90 6.06 -23.45
CA GLU A 321 -25.95 5.68 -24.37
C GLU A 321 -26.87 6.89 -24.48
N ALA A 322 -26.44 7.84 -25.31
CA ALA A 322 -27.32 8.76 -25.98
C ALA A 322 -28.23 7.90 -26.87
N GLY A 323 -29.36 7.46 -26.31
CA GLY A 323 -30.48 6.94 -27.08
C GLY A 323 -31.15 5.71 -26.50
N ARG A 324 -32.22 5.94 -25.74
CA ARG A 324 -33.57 5.77 -26.30
C ARG A 324 -34.64 6.51 -25.50
N ALA A 325 -35.43 7.24 -26.31
CA ALA A 325 -36.64 8.00 -26.03
C ALA A 325 -37.68 7.28 -25.17
#